data_AF-A0A2J8AD78-F1
#
_entry.id   AF-A0A2J8AD78-F1
#
_cell.length_a   1.000
_cell.length_b   1.000
_cell.length_c   1.000
_cell.angle_alpha   90.00
_cell.angle_beta   90.00
_cell.angle_gamma   90.00
#
_symmetry.space_group_name_H-M   'P 1'
#
loop_
_entity.id
_entity.type
_entity.pdbx_description
1 polymer ?
#
loop_
_entity_poly.entity_id
_entity_poly.type
_entity_poly.pdbx_seq_one_letter_code
_entity_poly.pdbx_strand_id
1 'polypeptide(L)'
;MGRGEAGSKKIIPTEAWEQKLAGVRVPKEDMNRLIMNFLVTEGYVEAARMFEQESSTPPGVNLDAITDRMEVRRALQSGDVESAMEKVNDLDPEILESQPDLFFHLQQQRLIELIRGGNVEAALDFAQEYLAPLAEEKHQFLAELGGSKQ
;
A
#
# COMPACT_ATOMS: atom_id res chain seq x y z
N MET A 1 37.47 24.16 -20.40
CA MET A 1 37.27 22.75 -20.84
C MET A 1 37.71 21.83 -19.71
N GLY A 2 36.79 21.37 -18.87
CA GLY A 2 37.06 20.30 -17.88
C GLY A 2 36.17 19.12 -18.24
N ARG A 3 36.74 18.06 -18.82
CA ARG A 3 35.99 16.82 -19.08
C ARG A 3 35.82 16.13 -17.73
N GLY A 4 34.58 15.96 -17.29
CA GLY A 4 34.27 15.13 -16.13
C GLY A 4 34.72 13.70 -16.40
N GLU A 5 35.55 13.15 -15.53
CA GLU A 5 35.92 11.74 -15.56
C GLU A 5 34.66 10.92 -15.24
N ALA A 6 34.14 10.24 -16.25
CA ALA A 6 33.09 9.25 -16.07
C ALA A 6 33.65 8.12 -15.17
N GLY A 7 33.12 8.01 -13.95
CA GLY A 7 33.53 6.97 -13.00
C GLY A 7 33.44 5.59 -13.64
N SER A 8 34.60 4.94 -13.78
CA SER A 8 34.71 3.60 -14.36
C SER A 8 33.85 2.60 -13.59
N LYS A 9 32.95 1.89 -14.29
CA LYS A 9 32.08 0.86 -13.68
C LYS A 9 32.96 -0.24 -13.07
N LYS A 10 32.87 -0.42 -11.75
CA LYS A 10 33.53 -1.54 -11.06
C LYS A 10 32.87 -2.85 -11.49
N ILE A 11 33.58 -3.64 -12.30
CA ILE A 11 33.18 -5.00 -12.65
C ILE A 11 33.73 -5.94 -11.57
N ILE A 12 32.85 -6.60 -10.83
CA ILE A 12 33.22 -7.60 -9.82
C ILE A 12 33.08 -8.99 -10.49
N PRO A 13 34.16 -9.79 -10.57
CA PRO A 13 34.08 -11.17 -11.06
C PRO A 13 33.12 -12.01 -10.19
N THR A 14 32.38 -12.94 -10.80
CA THR A 14 31.41 -13.81 -10.11
C THR A 14 32.00 -14.51 -8.89
N GLU A 15 33.21 -15.04 -9.03
CA GLU A 15 33.91 -15.77 -7.98
C GLU A 15 34.25 -14.87 -6.77
N ALA A 16 34.62 -13.61 -7.03
CA ALA A 16 34.85 -12.61 -5.99
C ALA A 16 33.53 -12.13 -5.34
N TRP A 17 32.41 -12.17 -6.06
CA TRP A 17 31.08 -11.91 -5.52
C TRP A 17 30.62 -13.03 -4.60
N GLU A 18 30.74 -14.29 -5.04
CA GLU A 18 30.39 -15.47 -4.26
C GLU A 18 31.18 -15.56 -2.97
N GLN A 19 32.49 -15.27 -3.01
CA GLN A 19 33.33 -15.25 -1.81
C GLN A 19 32.88 -14.17 -0.81
N LYS A 20 32.50 -12.98 -1.30
CA LYS A 20 31.95 -11.93 -0.45
C LYS A 20 30.60 -12.31 0.14
N LEU A 21 29.72 -12.89 -0.68
CA LEU A 21 28.39 -13.34 -0.27
C LEU A 21 28.49 -14.43 0.82
N ALA A 22 29.40 -15.39 0.66
CA ALA A 22 29.64 -16.43 1.65
C ALA A 22 30.16 -15.88 3.00
N GLY A 23 30.80 -14.71 2.98
CA GLY A 23 31.23 -14.00 4.19
C GLY A 23 30.09 -13.27 4.93
N VAL A 24 28.95 -13.05 4.28
CA VAL A 24 27.79 -12.39 4.90
C VAL A 24 27.07 -13.39 5.78
N ARG A 25 27.02 -13.11 7.08
CA ARG A 25 26.21 -13.87 8.04
C ARG A 25 24.94 -13.09 8.34
N VAL A 26 23.80 -13.67 7.99
CA VAL A 26 22.48 -13.16 8.39
C VAL A 26 21.99 -14.02 9.56
N PRO A 27 21.73 -13.43 10.74
CA PRO A 27 21.15 -14.16 11.86
C PRO A 27 19.80 -14.78 11.49
N LYS A 28 19.55 -16.01 11.95
CA LYS A 28 18.29 -16.71 11.67
C LYS A 28 17.11 -15.93 12.27
N GLU A 29 17.32 -15.28 13.40
CA GLU A 29 16.34 -14.47 14.10
C GLU A 29 15.87 -13.28 13.25
N ASP A 30 16.80 -12.63 12.54
CA ASP A 30 16.47 -11.49 11.68
C ASP A 30 15.70 -11.95 10.43
N MET A 31 16.07 -13.10 9.88
CA MET A 31 15.29 -13.73 8.79
C MET A 31 13.89 -14.10 9.25
N ASN A 32 13.76 -14.72 10.44
CA ASN A 32 12.47 -15.09 10.98
C ASN A 32 11.58 -13.85 11.23
N ARG A 33 12.15 -12.77 11.75
CA ARG A 33 11.42 -11.49 11.92
C ARG A 33 10.93 -10.94 10.58
N LEU A 34 11.76 -11.01 9.54
CA LEU A 34 11.38 -10.55 8.20
C LEU A 34 10.23 -11.40 7.63
N ILE A 35 10.32 -12.73 7.75
CA ILE A 35 9.26 -13.64 7.31
C ILE A 35 7.98 -13.37 8.10
N MET A 36 8.07 -13.26 9.42
CA MET A 36 6.91 -12.97 10.27
C MET A 36 6.26 -11.64 9.89
N ASN A 37 7.06 -10.59 9.70
CA ASN A 37 6.55 -9.29 9.27
C ASN A 37 5.83 -9.36 7.92
N PHE A 38 6.37 -10.12 6.97
CA PHE A 38 5.72 -10.34 5.67
C PHE A 38 4.38 -11.06 5.82
N LEU A 39 4.33 -12.16 6.59
CA LEU A 39 3.11 -12.93 6.81
C LEU A 39 2.01 -12.08 7.46
N VAL A 40 2.39 -11.26 8.45
CA VAL A 40 1.50 -10.32 9.13
C VAL A 40 1.00 -9.23 8.18
N THR A 41 1.91 -8.60 7.43
CA THR A 41 1.58 -7.46 6.55
C THR A 41 0.69 -7.88 5.39
N GLU A 42 0.93 -9.06 4.81
CA GLU A 42 0.12 -9.59 3.71
C GLU A 42 -1.17 -10.28 4.16
N GLY A 43 -1.37 -10.42 5.48
CA GLY A 43 -2.58 -11.02 6.03
C GLY A 43 -2.65 -12.54 5.95
N TYR A 44 -1.50 -13.21 5.86
CA TYR A 44 -1.41 -14.66 5.92
C TYR A 44 -1.51 -15.15 7.38
N VAL A 45 -2.66 -14.94 8.00
CA VAL A 45 -2.91 -15.20 9.43
C VAL A 45 -2.54 -16.63 9.83
N GLU A 46 -3.03 -17.63 9.10
CA GLU A 46 -2.74 -19.04 9.42
C GLU A 46 -1.25 -19.38 9.29
N ALA A 47 -0.60 -18.84 8.26
CA ALA A 47 0.84 -19.03 8.09
C ALA A 47 1.63 -18.32 9.21
N ALA A 48 1.22 -17.13 9.63
CA ALA A 48 1.82 -16.42 10.76
C ALA A 48 1.67 -17.21 12.07
N ARG A 49 0.50 -17.81 12.34
CA ARG A 49 0.27 -18.66 13.52
C ARG A 49 1.17 -19.90 13.51
N MET A 50 1.24 -20.61 12.38
CA MET A 50 2.11 -21.79 12.27
C MET A 50 3.59 -21.38 12.39
N PHE A 51 3.98 -20.28 11.76
CA PHE A 51 5.35 -19.79 11.80
C PHE A 51 5.76 -19.35 13.21
N GLU A 52 4.85 -18.74 13.98
CA GLU A 52 5.08 -18.42 15.39
C GLU A 52 5.38 -19.68 16.21
N GLN A 53 4.59 -20.74 16.04
CA GLN A 53 4.77 -22.01 16.76
C GLN A 53 6.11 -22.67 16.43
N GLU A 54 6.53 -22.65 15.16
CA GLU A 54 7.77 -23.30 14.72
C GLU A 54 9.03 -22.47 15.01
N SER A 55 8.95 -21.14 14.86
CA SER A 55 10.11 -20.25 14.93
C SER A 55 10.25 -19.55 16.28
N SER A 56 9.24 -19.63 17.16
CA SER A 56 9.12 -18.85 18.40
C SER A 56 9.25 -17.33 18.18
N THR A 57 8.97 -16.87 16.96
CA THR A 57 9.02 -15.46 16.60
C THR A 57 7.61 -14.88 16.75
N PRO A 58 7.38 -13.92 17.66
CA PRO A 58 6.05 -13.35 17.84
C PRO A 58 5.68 -12.43 16.68
N PRO A 59 4.39 -12.34 16.30
CA PRO A 59 3.90 -11.47 15.23
C PRO A 59 3.96 -9.97 15.56
N GLY A 60 4.07 -9.61 16.85
CA GLY A 60 4.17 -8.22 17.30
C GLY A 60 2.87 -7.40 17.18
N VAL A 61 1.82 -7.98 16.61
CA VAL A 61 0.48 -7.41 16.49
C VAL A 61 -0.57 -8.48 16.80
N ASN A 62 -1.79 -8.05 17.11
CA ASN A 62 -2.91 -8.97 17.22
C ASN A 62 -3.26 -9.52 15.82
N LEU A 63 -3.12 -10.84 15.63
CA LEU A 63 -3.43 -11.51 14.37
C LEU A 63 -4.91 -11.40 14.00
N ASP A 64 -5.81 -11.26 14.97
CA ASP A 64 -7.25 -11.16 14.70
C ASP A 64 -7.59 -9.83 14.02
N ALA A 65 -6.93 -8.73 14.44
CA ALA A 65 -7.08 -7.39 13.84
C ALA A 65 -6.54 -7.28 12.40
N ILE A 66 -5.75 -8.28 11.96
CA ILE A 66 -5.28 -8.36 10.57
C ILE A 66 -6.44 -8.72 9.64
N THR A 67 -7.38 -9.54 10.12
CA THR A 67 -8.56 -9.97 9.36
C THR A 67 -9.36 -8.76 8.88
N ASP A 68 -9.59 -7.79 9.76
CA ASP A 68 -10.39 -6.60 9.43
C ASP A 68 -9.74 -5.77 8.32
N ARG A 69 -8.42 -5.54 8.41
CA ARG A 69 -7.64 -4.87 7.36
C ARG A 69 -7.70 -5.62 6.03
N MET A 70 -7.68 -6.96 6.09
CA MET A 70 -7.79 -7.81 4.91
C MET A 70 -9.16 -7.71 4.26
N GLU A 71 -10.23 -7.57 5.04
CA GLU A 71 -11.58 -7.34 4.51
C GLU A 71 -11.70 -5.99 3.81
N VAL A 72 -11.17 -4.91 4.42
CA VAL A 72 -11.09 -3.59 3.77
C VAL A 72 -10.32 -3.71 2.45
N ARG A 73 -9.15 -4.36 2.45
CA ARG A 73 -8.35 -4.55 1.23
C ARG A 73 -9.09 -5.34 0.15
N ARG A 74 -9.82 -6.39 0.53
CA ARG A 74 -10.63 -7.20 -0.40
C ARG A 74 -11.76 -6.40 -1.01
N ALA A 75 -12.49 -5.61 -0.21
CA ALA A 75 -13.57 -4.76 -0.69
C ALA A 75 -13.06 -3.74 -1.73
N LEU A 76 -11.91 -3.10 -1.46
CA LEU A 76 -11.26 -2.21 -2.42
C LEU A 76 -10.84 -2.94 -3.71
N GLN A 77 -10.26 -4.13 -3.58
CA GLN A 77 -9.82 -4.93 -4.73
C GLN A 77 -10.98 -5.43 -5.59
N SER A 78 -12.16 -5.65 -5.01
CA SER A 78 -13.38 -6.01 -5.74
C SER A 78 -14.12 -4.83 -6.34
N GLY A 79 -13.66 -3.59 -6.11
CA GLY A 79 -14.34 -2.37 -6.53
C GLY A 79 -15.52 -1.95 -5.64
N ASP A 80 -15.69 -2.61 -4.48
CA ASP A 80 -16.71 -2.25 -3.50
C ASP A 80 -16.14 -1.24 -2.49
N VAL A 81 -16.01 0.00 -2.97
CA VAL A 81 -15.40 1.09 -2.20
C VAL A 81 -16.31 1.54 -1.05
N GLU A 82 -17.63 1.43 -1.20
CA GLU A 82 -18.60 1.82 -0.16
C GLU A 82 -18.45 0.92 1.06
N SER A 83 -18.49 -0.41 0.87
CA SER A 83 -18.26 -1.36 1.97
C SER A 83 -16.88 -1.18 2.60
N ALA A 84 -15.86 -0.82 1.80
CA ALA A 84 -14.53 -0.54 2.33
C ALA A 84 -14.51 0.68 3.26
N MET A 85 -15.20 1.78 2.89
CA MET A 85 -15.30 2.98 3.71
C MET A 85 -16.07 2.73 5.01
N GLU A 86 -17.17 2.00 4.96
CA GLU A 86 -17.94 1.62 6.15
C GLU A 86 -17.05 0.84 7.12
N LYS A 87 -16.36 -0.20 6.65
CA LYS A 87 -15.45 -1.00 7.48
C LYS A 87 -14.29 -0.18 8.05
N VAL A 88 -13.74 0.76 7.29
CA VAL A 88 -12.68 1.65 7.77
C VAL A 88 -13.19 2.53 8.91
N ASN A 89 -14.38 3.11 8.78
CA ASN A 89 -15.01 3.89 9.85
C ASN A 89 -15.41 3.05 11.07
N ASP A 90 -15.82 1.79 10.87
CA ASP A 90 -16.11 0.86 11.98
C ASP A 90 -14.85 0.52 12.78
N LEU A 91 -13.69 0.46 12.11
CA LEU A 91 -12.39 0.17 12.73
C LEU A 91 -11.79 1.38 13.44
N ASP A 92 -11.86 2.54 12.79
CA ASP A 92 -11.36 3.80 13.32
C ASP A 92 -12.25 4.95 12.80
N PRO A 93 -13.23 5.41 13.60
CA PRO A 93 -14.17 6.44 13.17
C PRO A 93 -13.53 7.78 12.78
N GLU A 94 -12.32 8.07 13.25
CA GLU A 94 -11.63 9.34 13.03
C GLU A 94 -10.59 9.26 11.89
N ILE A 95 -10.37 8.08 11.29
CA ILE A 95 -9.28 7.90 10.31
C ILE A 95 -9.52 8.71 9.02
N LEU A 96 -10.76 8.79 8.54
CA LEU A 96 -11.08 9.53 7.32
C LEU A 96 -11.06 11.04 7.55
N GLU A 97 -11.35 11.49 8.76
CA GLU A 97 -11.26 12.91 9.16
C GLU A 97 -9.80 13.34 9.38
N SER A 98 -9.01 12.48 10.05
CA SER A 98 -7.61 12.74 10.35
C SER A 98 -6.68 12.55 9.15
N GLN A 99 -7.10 11.79 8.13
CA GLN A 99 -6.36 11.55 6.90
C GLN A 99 -7.17 11.95 5.65
N PRO A 100 -7.28 13.26 5.34
CA PRO A 100 -8.06 13.71 4.19
C PRO A 100 -7.52 13.20 2.84
N ASP A 101 -6.23 12.84 2.78
CA ASP A 101 -5.63 12.25 1.58
C ASP A 101 -6.16 10.84 1.31
N LEU A 102 -6.28 10.00 2.37
CA LEU A 102 -6.91 8.69 2.27
C LEU A 102 -8.38 8.81 1.83
N PHE A 103 -9.12 9.73 2.45
CA PHE A 103 -10.51 9.99 2.08
C PHE A 103 -10.64 10.39 0.60
N PHE A 104 -9.80 11.32 0.14
CA PHE A 104 -9.78 11.74 -1.26
C PHE A 104 -9.52 10.58 -2.22
N HIS A 105 -8.50 9.74 -1.96
CA HIS A 105 -8.18 8.60 -2.82
C HIS A 105 -9.29 7.53 -2.82
N LEU A 106 -9.99 7.33 -1.70
CA LEU A 106 -11.17 6.46 -1.67
C LEU A 106 -12.30 7.02 -2.54
N GLN A 107 -12.60 8.32 -2.47
CA GLN A 107 -13.61 8.92 -3.35
C GLN A 107 -13.18 8.89 -4.83
N GLN A 108 -11.90 9.09 -5.11
CA GLN A 108 -11.36 8.95 -6.47
C GLN A 108 -11.53 7.52 -6.99
N GLN A 109 -11.27 6.51 -6.17
CA GLN A 109 -11.51 5.12 -6.54
C GLN A 109 -12.99 4.87 -6.83
N ARG A 110 -13.91 5.41 -6.02
CA ARG A 110 -15.36 5.31 -6.26
C ARG A 110 -15.76 5.91 -7.61
N LEU A 111 -15.20 7.06 -7.97
CA LEU A 111 -15.38 7.64 -9.31
C LEU A 111 -14.88 6.70 -10.41
N ILE A 112 -13.70 6.10 -10.25
CA ILE A 112 -13.15 5.13 -11.21
C ILE A 112 -14.09 3.93 -11.38
N GLU A 113 -14.68 3.42 -10.29
CA GLU A 113 -15.63 2.31 -10.36
C GLU A 113 -16.95 2.69 -11.06
N LEU A 114 -17.47 3.91 -10.85
CA LEU A 114 -18.62 4.43 -11.60
C LEU A 114 -18.34 4.50 -13.10
N ILE A 115 -17.14 4.95 -13.48
CA ILE A 115 -16.70 5.00 -14.88
C ILE A 115 -16.56 3.59 -15.47
N ARG A 116 -15.96 2.64 -14.72
CA ARG A 116 -15.84 1.23 -15.15
C ARG A 116 -17.18 0.56 -15.32
N GLY A 117 -18.16 0.91 -14.49
CA GLY A 117 -19.55 0.46 -14.61
C GLY A 117 -20.32 1.07 -15.79
N GLY A 118 -19.71 2.01 -16.54
CA GLY A 118 -20.34 2.69 -17.67
C GLY A 118 -21.37 3.75 -17.27
N ASN A 119 -21.46 4.09 -15.98
CA ASN A 119 -22.42 5.06 -15.47
C ASN A 119 -21.83 6.48 -15.51
N VAL A 120 -21.66 7.01 -16.72
CA VAL A 120 -20.95 8.28 -16.97
C VAL A 120 -21.69 9.49 -16.37
N GLU A 121 -23.03 9.49 -16.38
CA GLU A 121 -23.82 10.58 -15.79
C GLU A 121 -23.61 10.65 -14.27
N ALA A 122 -23.79 9.51 -13.57
CA ALA A 122 -23.56 9.46 -12.13
C ALA A 122 -22.10 9.75 -11.75
N ALA A 123 -21.14 9.33 -12.58
CA ALA A 123 -19.73 9.67 -12.39
C ALA A 123 -19.48 11.18 -12.49
N LEU A 124 -20.11 11.86 -13.46
CA LEU A 124 -19.96 13.30 -13.65
C LEU A 124 -20.57 14.08 -12.49
N ASP A 125 -21.80 13.71 -12.09
CA ASP A 125 -22.49 14.31 -10.94
C ASP A 125 -21.66 14.13 -9.66
N PHE A 126 -21.16 12.91 -9.44
CA PHE A 126 -20.32 12.59 -8.29
C PHE A 126 -19.01 13.39 -8.27
N ALA A 127 -18.34 13.53 -9.41
CA ALA A 127 -17.11 14.30 -9.50
C ALA A 127 -17.32 15.78 -9.17
N GLN A 128 -18.44 16.36 -9.60
CA GLN A 128 -18.79 17.76 -9.34
C GLN A 128 -19.17 17.99 -7.88
N GLU A 129 -19.94 17.08 -7.29
CA GLU A 129 -20.46 17.23 -5.93
C GLU A 129 -19.40 16.95 -4.85
N TYR A 130 -18.56 15.93 -5.05
CA TYR A 130 -17.66 15.44 -4.00
C TYR A 130 -16.19 15.76 -4.28
N LEU A 131 -15.69 15.53 -5.49
CA LEU A 131 -14.26 15.64 -5.79
C LEU A 131 -13.80 17.06 -6.13
N ALA A 132 -14.62 17.85 -6.83
CA ALA A 132 -14.25 19.22 -7.20
C ALA A 132 -13.99 20.11 -5.97
N PRO A 133 -14.85 20.13 -4.93
CA PRO A 133 -14.58 20.92 -3.71
C PRO A 133 -13.32 20.46 -2.97
N LEU A 134 -13.11 19.14 -2.86
CA LEU A 134 -11.92 18.56 -2.21
C LEU A 134 -10.62 18.90 -2.95
N ALA A 135 -10.68 18.97 -4.27
CA ALA A 135 -9.53 19.30 -5.10
C ALA A 135 -9.18 20.79 -5.04
N GLU A 136 -10.18 21.67 -5.01
CA GLU A 136 -9.98 23.11 -4.83
C GLU A 136 -9.33 23.44 -3.48
N GLU A 137 -9.63 22.67 -2.43
CA GLU A 137 -9.05 22.84 -1.10
C GLU A 137 -7.58 22.40 -1.03
N LYS A 138 -7.16 21.44 -1.86
CA LYS A 138 -5.78 20.93 -1.88
C LYS A 138 -5.20 20.90 -3.29
N HIS A 139 -4.36 21.89 -3.59
CA HIS A 139 -3.66 22.03 -4.88
C HIS A 139 -2.92 20.77 -5.38
N GLN A 140 -2.49 19.88 -4.48
CA GLN A 140 -1.86 18.60 -4.82
C GLN A 140 -2.81 17.64 -5.57
N PHE A 141 -4.12 17.69 -5.30
CA PHE A 141 -5.12 16.80 -5.89
C PHE A 141 -5.62 17.25 -7.25
N LEU A 142 -5.52 18.55 -7.55
CA LEU A 142 -5.85 19.10 -8.88
C LEU A 142 -4.94 18.53 -9.97
N ALA A 143 -3.67 18.27 -9.63
CA ALA A 143 -2.71 17.64 -10.55
C ALA A 143 -3.07 16.17 -10.86
N GLU A 144 -3.66 15.46 -9.90
CA GLU A 144 -4.09 14.06 -10.05
C GLU A 144 -5.41 13.93 -10.82
N LEU A 145 -6.37 14.85 -10.60
CA LEU A 145 -7.66 14.87 -11.29
C LEU A 145 -7.59 15.39 -12.73
N GLY A 146 -6.75 16.39 -12.98
CA GLY A 146 -6.67 17.06 -14.29
C GLY A 146 -5.98 16.26 -15.39
N GLY A 147 -5.35 15.13 -15.04
CA GLY A 147 -4.38 14.48 -15.92
C GLY A 147 -3.15 15.36 -16.09
N SER A 148 -1.97 14.78 -15.98
CA SER A 148 -0.72 15.48 -16.19
C SER A 148 -0.74 16.26 -17.50
N LYS A 149 -0.69 17.59 -17.44
CA LYS A 149 -0.21 18.38 -18.57
C LYS A 149 1.29 18.12 -18.68
N GLN A 150 1.67 17.18 -19.54
CA GLN A 150 2.92 17.24 -20.28
C GLN A 150 2.62 17.65 -21.71
#